data_AF-A0A6V7L5Y7-F1
#
_entry.id   AF-A0A6V7L5Y7-F1
#
_cell.length_a   1.000
_cell.length_b   1.000
_cell.length_c   1.000
_cell.angle_alpha   90.00
_cell.angle_beta   90.00
_cell.angle_gamma   90.00
#
_symmetry.space_group_name_H-M   'P 1'
#
loop_
_entity.id
_entity.type
_entity.pdbx_description
1 polymer ?
#
loop_
_entity_poly.entity_id
_entity_poly.type
_entity_poly.pdbx_seq_one_letter_code
_entity_poly.pdbx_strand_id
1 'polypeptide(L)'
;QDCSEDAINDINSQINRFNLAIKSVVCEFTGSKYWVFTSPVIDESMTFLGEFTQSQIEFAHKVFSEIIHSEERHLSTISCINLGFQIDPKIPLTEAERLVNLLVEGMWLKNL
;
A
#
# COMPACT_ATOMS: atom_id res chain seq x y z
N GLN A 1 -5.01 -25.72 -18.25
CA GLN A 1 -5.07 -24.29 -18.59
C GLN A 1 -6.23 -23.73 -17.78
N ASP A 2 -5.91 -22.84 -16.85
CA ASP A 2 -6.86 -22.37 -15.84
C ASP A 2 -7.71 -21.26 -16.48
N CYS A 3 -9.03 -21.46 -16.54
CA CYS A 3 -9.99 -20.55 -17.21
C CYS A 3 -9.90 -19.09 -16.70
N SER A 4 -9.30 -18.91 -15.52
CA SER A 4 -9.05 -17.62 -14.88
C SER A 4 -7.93 -16.79 -15.54
N GLU A 5 -6.87 -17.40 -16.07
CA GLU A 5 -5.74 -16.65 -16.64
C GLU A 5 -6.05 -16.10 -18.03
N ASP A 6 -6.80 -16.84 -18.85
CA ASP A 6 -7.23 -16.39 -20.17
C ASP A 6 -8.16 -15.16 -20.03
N ALA A 7 -9.09 -15.18 -19.08
CA ALA A 7 -9.98 -14.04 -18.79
C ALA A 7 -9.19 -12.79 -18.34
N ILE A 8 -8.13 -12.98 -17.54
CA ILE A 8 -7.28 -11.87 -17.08
C ILE A 8 -6.46 -11.29 -18.24
N ASN A 9 -5.97 -12.13 -19.15
CA ASN A 9 -5.26 -11.69 -20.35
C ASN A 9 -6.18 -10.88 -21.26
N ASP A 10 -7.43 -11.32 -21.44
CA ASP A 10 -8.43 -10.58 -22.20
C ASP A 10 -8.71 -9.21 -21.57
N ILE A 11 -8.91 -9.14 -20.26
CA ILE A 11 -9.08 -7.86 -19.55
C ILE A 11 -7.85 -6.98 -19.72
N ASN A 12 -6.65 -7.52 -19.49
CA ASN A 12 -5.38 -6.81 -19.65
C ASN A 12 -5.23 -6.20 -21.05
N SER A 13 -5.63 -6.91 -22.10
CA SER A 13 -5.59 -6.40 -23.48
C SER A 13 -6.43 -5.12 -23.66
N GLN A 14 -7.53 -4.99 -22.91
CA GLN A 14 -8.43 -3.84 -22.97
C GLN A 14 -8.01 -2.67 -22.07
N ILE A 15 -7.42 -2.97 -20.90
CA ILE A 15 -7.04 -1.94 -19.93
C ILE A 15 -5.63 -1.39 -20.13
N ASN A 16 -4.76 -2.09 -20.87
CA ASN A 16 -3.39 -1.66 -21.12
C ASN A 16 -3.30 -0.28 -21.80
N ARG A 17 -4.29 0.09 -22.63
CA ARG A 17 -4.40 1.43 -23.24
C ARG A 17 -4.53 2.58 -22.22
N PHE A 18 -4.90 2.28 -20.98
CA PHE A 18 -4.96 3.23 -19.87
C PHE A 18 -3.72 3.17 -18.98
N ASN A 19 -2.66 2.48 -19.41
CA ASN A 19 -1.49 2.16 -18.59
C ASN A 19 -1.87 1.42 -17.30
N LEU A 20 -2.84 0.50 -17.38
CA LEU A 20 -3.22 -0.36 -16.26
C LEU A 20 -2.95 -1.82 -16.60
N ALA A 21 -2.61 -2.61 -15.60
CA ALA A 21 -2.40 -4.05 -15.73
C ALA A 21 -2.80 -4.78 -14.44
N ILE A 22 -3.51 -5.89 -14.59
CA ILE A 22 -3.76 -6.88 -13.54
C ILE A 22 -2.58 -7.86 -13.53
N LYS A 23 -1.91 -7.99 -12.38
CA LYS A 23 -0.79 -8.92 -12.18
C LYS A 23 -1.06 -9.85 -11.01
N SER A 24 -0.61 -11.10 -11.12
CA SER A 24 -0.60 -11.99 -9.97
C SER A 24 0.62 -11.71 -9.10
N VAL A 25 0.42 -11.65 -7.80
CA VAL A 25 1.47 -11.53 -6.78
C VAL A 25 1.30 -12.62 -5.74
N VAL A 26 2.40 -13.03 -5.11
CA VAL A 26 2.37 -14.04 -4.04
C VAL A 26 2.67 -13.33 -2.73
N CYS A 27 1.83 -13.50 -1.72
CA CYS A 27 2.06 -12.91 -0.40
C CYS A 27 3.27 -13.58 0.27
N GLU A 28 4.22 -12.77 0.72
CA GLU A 28 5.47 -13.24 1.34
C GLU A 28 5.26 -14.04 2.63
N PHE A 29 4.16 -13.77 3.36
CA PHE A 29 3.87 -14.43 4.64
C PHE A 29 3.05 -15.71 4.49
N THR A 30 2.06 -15.72 3.60
CA THR A 30 1.11 -16.85 3.50
C THR A 30 1.35 -17.74 2.28
N GLY A 31 2.16 -17.29 1.31
CA GLY A 31 2.34 -17.97 0.03
C GLY A 31 1.09 -17.94 -0.87
N SER A 32 0.03 -17.23 -0.47
CA SER A 32 -1.22 -17.18 -1.25
C SER A 32 -1.07 -16.27 -2.47
N LYS A 33 -1.64 -16.69 -3.61
CA LYS A 33 -1.68 -15.91 -4.86
C LYS A 33 -2.83 -14.89 -4.78
N TYR A 34 -2.51 -13.62 -5.03
CA TYR A 34 -3.45 -12.51 -5.16
C TYR A 34 -3.34 -11.89 -6.55
N TRP A 35 -4.36 -11.16 -6.96
CA TRP A 35 -4.36 -10.39 -8.21
C TRP A 35 -4.51 -8.91 -7.87
N VAL A 36 -3.62 -8.08 -8.40
CA VAL A 36 -3.54 -6.64 -8.11
C VAL A 36 -3.60 -5.82 -9.38
N PHE A 37 -4.32 -4.70 -9.34
CA PHE A 37 -4.24 -3.67 -10.38
C PHE A 37 -2.99 -2.83 -10.16
N THR A 38 -2.24 -2.62 -11.23
CA THR A 38 -0.96 -1.89 -11.23
C THR A 38 -0.94 -0.90 -12.39
N SER A 39 -0.31 0.24 -12.19
CA SER A 39 0.07 1.16 -13.26
C SER A 39 1.60 1.21 -13.33
N PRO A 40 2.22 1.05 -14.52
CA PRO A 40 3.65 1.28 -14.69
C PRO A 40 3.96 2.78 -14.80
N VAL A 41 2.96 3.64 -14.97
CA VAL A 41 3.12 5.09 -14.98
C VAL A 41 3.07 5.58 -13.53
N ILE A 42 4.18 6.14 -13.07
CA ILE A 42 4.23 6.91 -11.83
C ILE A 42 3.55 8.24 -12.13
N ASP A 43 2.26 8.33 -11.82
CA ASP A 43 1.52 9.59 -11.83
C ASP A 43 1.38 10.09 -10.39
N GLU A 44 1.72 11.35 -10.15
CA GLU A 44 1.50 12.04 -8.87
C GLU A 44 0.00 12.08 -8.49
N SER A 45 -0.91 11.84 -9.45
CA SER A 45 -2.34 11.65 -9.19
C SER A 45 -2.73 10.24 -8.75
N MET A 46 -1.86 9.24 -8.98
CA MET A 46 -2.04 7.83 -8.59
C MET A 46 -1.43 7.50 -7.23
N THR A 47 -0.68 8.42 -6.63
CA THR A 47 -0.20 8.27 -5.26
C THR A 47 -1.39 8.33 -4.32
N PHE A 48 -1.62 7.23 -3.63
CA PHE A 48 -2.29 7.17 -2.33
C PHE A 48 -3.55 8.04 -2.28
N LEU A 49 -4.66 7.55 -2.88
CA LEU A 49 -6.04 8.08 -2.87
C LEU A 49 -6.09 9.58 -2.56
N GLY A 50 -6.46 10.45 -3.52
CA GLY A 50 -6.55 11.92 -3.36
C GLY A 50 -7.38 12.48 -2.18
N GLU A 51 -7.77 11.63 -1.24
CA GLU A 51 -8.31 11.78 0.09
C GLU A 51 -7.25 12.05 1.19
N PHE A 52 -5.95 11.79 0.97
CA PHE A 52 -4.91 12.02 1.96
C PHE A 52 -4.23 13.40 1.84
N THR A 53 -3.96 14.04 2.98
CA THR A 53 -3.14 15.26 3.03
C THR A 53 -1.67 14.94 2.82
N GLN A 54 -0.88 15.94 2.44
CA GLN A 54 0.57 15.79 2.27
C GLN A 54 1.26 15.19 3.52
N SER A 55 0.91 15.65 4.71
CA SER A 55 1.44 15.11 5.97
C SER A 55 1.06 13.64 6.20
N GLN A 56 -0.14 13.22 5.78
CA GLN A 56 -0.58 11.83 5.89
C GLN A 56 0.18 10.91 4.91
N ILE A 57 0.47 11.41 3.69
CA ILE A 57 1.32 10.72 2.72
C ILE A 57 2.74 10.57 3.27
N GLU A 58 3.30 11.64 3.84
CA GLU A 58 4.63 11.61 4.47
C GLU A 58 4.69 10.63 5.64
N PHE A 59 3.63 10.56 6.45
CA PHE A 59 3.50 9.55 7.50
C PHE A 59 3.51 8.13 6.94
N ALA A 60 2.73 7.85 5.90
CA ALA A 60 2.72 6.54 5.24
C ALA A 60 4.11 6.17 4.69
N HIS A 61 4.78 7.09 4.01
CA HIS A 61 6.15 6.90 3.53
C HIS A 61 7.13 6.62 4.66
N LYS A 62 7.01 7.32 5.79
CA LYS A 62 7.86 7.10 6.97
C LYS A 62 7.63 5.71 7.55
N VAL A 63 6.38 5.27 7.68
CA VAL A 63 6.04 3.90 8.12
C VAL A 63 6.65 2.86 7.18
N PHE A 64 6.46 2.99 5.86
CA PHE A 64 7.05 2.05 4.89
C PHE A 64 8.57 2.04 4.96
N SER A 65 9.20 3.22 5.06
CA SER A 65 10.65 3.34 5.19
C SER A 65 11.14 2.61 6.45
N GLU A 66 10.53 2.82 7.61
CA GLU A 66 10.95 2.14 8.85
C GLU A 66 10.73 0.62 8.77
N ILE A 67 9.68 0.14 8.09
CA ILE A 67 9.49 -1.31 7.85
C ILE A 67 10.61 -1.87 6.96
N ILE A 68 10.97 -1.18 5.88
CA ILE A 68 12.01 -1.61 4.94
C ILE A 68 13.38 -1.67 5.61
N HIS A 69 13.67 -0.73 6.52
CA HIS A 69 14.96 -0.66 7.23
C HIS A 69 14.99 -1.48 8.53
N SER A 70 13.84 -2.00 9.00
CA SER A 70 13.76 -2.89 10.15
C SER A 70 14.32 -4.27 9.81
N GLU A 71 15.16 -4.82 10.68
CA GLU A 71 15.71 -6.18 10.53
C GLU A 71 14.61 -7.24 10.46
N GLU A 72 13.55 -7.04 11.24
CA GLU A 72 12.40 -7.95 11.34
C GLU A 72 11.38 -7.75 10.20
N ARG A 73 11.56 -6.72 9.35
CA ARG A 73 10.64 -6.35 8.26
C ARG A 73 9.19 -6.11 8.71
N HIS A 74 9.00 -5.81 9.99
CA HIS A 74 7.74 -5.39 10.57
C HIS A 74 7.99 -4.38 11.70
N LEU A 75 6.92 -3.71 12.11
CA LEU A 75 6.92 -2.78 13.23
C LEU A 75 5.70 -3.07 14.11
N SER A 76 5.82 -2.78 15.41
CA SER A 76 4.65 -2.79 16.28
C SER A 76 3.71 -1.64 15.93
N THR A 77 2.40 -1.81 16.13
CA THR A 77 1.41 -0.75 15.91
C THR A 77 1.76 0.52 16.69
N ILE A 78 2.21 0.39 17.94
CA ILE A 78 2.63 1.51 18.78
C ILE A 78 3.83 2.24 18.16
N SER A 79 4.81 1.49 17.64
CA SER A 79 5.95 2.07 16.92
C SER A 79 5.49 2.88 15.71
N CYS A 80 4.57 2.33 14.89
CA CYS A 80 4.01 3.04 13.73
C CYS A 80 3.31 4.34 14.14
N ILE A 81 2.45 4.29 15.16
CA ILE A 81 1.70 5.47 15.64
C ILE A 81 2.66 6.56 16.12
N ASN A 82 3.71 6.18 16.86
CA ASN A 82 4.69 7.13 17.39
C ASN A 82 5.52 7.85 16.31
N LEU A 83 5.57 7.33 15.07
CA LEU A 83 6.20 8.03 13.95
C LEU A 83 5.49 9.34 13.60
N GLY A 84 4.23 9.52 13.98
CA GLY A 84 3.48 10.76 13.76
C GLY A 84 4.13 11.99 14.41
N PHE A 85 4.89 11.81 15.50
CA PHE A 85 5.63 12.89 16.14
C PHE A 85 6.91 13.32 15.41
N GLN A 86 7.35 12.53 14.42
CA GLN A 86 8.54 12.79 13.61
C GLN A 86 8.20 13.49 12.27
N ILE A 87 6.91 13.68 11.97
CA ILE A 87 6.41 14.37 10.77
C ILE A 87 6.20 15.86 11.09
N ASP A 88 6.36 16.73 10.09
CA ASP A 88 6.09 18.17 10.19
C ASP A 88 4.99 18.59 9.18
N PRO A 89 3.80 19.04 9.63
CA PRO A 89 3.39 19.20 11.02
C PRO A 89 3.18 17.84 11.72
N LYS A 90 3.41 17.83 13.03
CA LYS A 90 3.19 16.64 13.87
C LYS A 90 1.77 16.13 13.73
N ILE A 91 1.64 14.82 13.56
CA ILE A 91 0.36 14.13 13.52
C ILE A 91 -0.02 13.70 14.95
N PRO A 92 -1.20 14.08 15.47
CA PRO A 92 -1.68 13.61 16.76
C PRO A 92 -1.78 12.09 16.82
N LEU A 93 -1.53 11.49 17.99
CA LEU A 93 -1.58 10.03 18.19
C LEU A 93 -2.88 9.40 17.68
N THR A 94 -4.02 10.01 17.97
CA THR A 94 -5.35 9.52 17.53
C THR A 94 -5.50 9.52 16.02
N GLU A 95 -4.88 10.49 15.35
CA GLU A 95 -4.89 10.59 13.89
C GLU A 95 -3.90 9.59 13.28
N ALA A 96 -2.72 9.43 13.86
CA ALA A 96 -1.74 8.42 13.42
C ALA A 96 -2.30 7.00 13.55
N GLU A 97 -3.00 6.69 14.64
CA GLU A 97 -3.72 5.41 14.81
C GLU A 97 -4.77 5.20 13.72
N ARG A 98 -5.60 6.23 13.45
CA ARG A 98 -6.58 6.19 12.37
C ARG A 98 -5.93 5.92 11.01
N LEU A 99 -4.80 6.56 10.71
CA LEU A 99 -4.07 6.38 9.45
C LEU A 99 -3.48 4.97 9.32
N VAL A 100 -2.93 4.40 10.40
CA VAL A 100 -2.46 3.01 10.40
C VAL A 100 -3.61 2.05 10.11
N ASN A 101 -4.77 2.26 10.71
CA ASN A 101 -5.95 1.43 10.45
C ASN A 101 -6.42 1.56 8.99
N LEU A 102 -6.47 2.78 8.43
CA LEU A 102 -6.80 2.98 7.02
C LEU A 102 -5.82 2.30 6.07
N LEU A 103 -4.52 2.33 6.39
CA LEU A 103 -3.50 1.60 5.64
C LEU A 103 -3.75 0.09 5.65
N VAL A 104 -4.16 -0.46 6.79
CA VAL A 104 -4.47 -1.89 6.92
C VAL A 104 -5.77 -2.25 6.18
N GLU A 105 -6.83 -1.46 6.35
CA GLU A 105 -8.12 -1.66 5.69
C GLU A 105 -8.00 -1.54 4.16
N GLY A 106 -7.17 -0.60 3.68
CA GLY A 106 -6.84 -0.43 2.27
C GLY A 106 -5.87 -1.47 1.71
N MET A 107 -5.46 -2.47 2.51
CA MET A 107 -4.48 -3.51 2.15
C MET A 107 -3.10 -2.96 1.74
N TRP A 108 -2.77 -1.74 2.17
CA TRP A 108 -1.43 -1.16 2.03
C TRP A 108 -0.46 -1.70 3.09
N LEU A 109 -1.00 -2.05 4.26
CA LEU A 109 -0.31 -2.76 5.33
C LEU A 109 -1.08 -4.01 5.72
N LYS A 110 -0.39 -4.96 6.35
CA LYS A 110 -1.02 -6.16 6.92
C LYS A 110 -0.68 -6.22 8.40
N ASN A 111 -1.71 -6.39 9.23
CA ASN A 111 -1.53 -6.73 10.64
C ASN A 111 -1.28 -8.24 10.74
N LEU A 112 -0.23 -8.64 11.46
CA LEU A 112 0.21 -10.03 11.60
C LEU A 112 -0.28 -10.63 12.92
#